data_AF-A0A834H8E2-F1
#
_entry.id   AF-A0A834H8E2-F1
#
_cell.length_a   1.000
_cell.length_b   1.000
_cell.length_c   1.000
_cell.angle_alpha   90.00
_cell.angle_beta   90.00
_cell.angle_gamma   90.00
#
_symmetry.space_group_name_H-M   'P 1'
#
loop_
_entity.id
_entity.type
_entity.pdbx_description
1 polymer ?
#
loop_
_entity_poly.entity_id
_entity_poly.type
_entity_poly.pdbx_seq_one_letter_code
_entity_poly.pdbx_strand_id
1 'polypeptide(L)'
;MANHGVIKWVTFHGLYDLGYLLRILTQTYKPGSVVEFAKKAGEVLGSIYDVKFMAKYCNGLMDGLLGLKKLSKILMGERVGAAHQAGSDSLLTARVFSKMVKVYGLARQAFEGFLFGIGTKIEKKVHVLVVFDSPSYYHPCFKSHNYAVPMGHGASQANPWYHHQSVREDPWLLLRQE
;
A
#
# COMPACT_ATOMS: atom_id res chain seq x y z
N MET A 1 -14.18 19.11 -12.24
CA MET A 1 -13.27 18.95 -11.10
C MET A 1 -13.21 17.46 -10.77
N ALA A 2 -12.07 16.81 -10.95
CA ALA A 2 -11.94 15.40 -10.63
C ALA A 2 -11.98 15.27 -9.09
N ASN A 3 -12.95 14.53 -8.59
CA ASN A 3 -12.98 14.12 -7.18
C ASN A 3 -11.71 13.26 -6.98
N HIS A 4 -10.65 13.81 -6.38
CA HIS A 4 -9.47 13.04 -6.03
C HIS A 4 -9.90 12.06 -4.93
N GLY A 5 -10.45 10.93 -5.37
CA GLY A 5 -11.10 9.96 -4.52
C GLY A 5 -10.13 9.49 -3.45
N VAL A 6 -10.62 9.43 -2.21
CA VAL A 6 -9.90 8.84 -1.09
C VAL A 6 -9.37 7.45 -1.50
N ILE A 7 -8.05 7.29 -1.49
CA ILE A 7 -7.36 6.04 -1.84
C ILE A 7 -7.80 4.95 -0.87
N LYS A 8 -8.06 3.74 -1.39
CA LYS A 8 -8.44 2.56 -0.62
C LYS A 8 -7.46 1.45 -0.91
N TRP A 9 -6.85 0.92 0.12
CA TRP A 9 -5.94 -0.20 0.05
C TRP A 9 -6.71 -1.50 0.25
N VAL A 10 -6.48 -2.45 -0.64
CA VAL A 10 -7.09 -3.79 -0.58
C VAL A 10 -5.95 -4.80 -0.54
N THR A 11 -5.98 -5.68 0.44
CA THR A 11 -4.96 -6.72 0.65
C THR A 11 -5.62 -8.09 0.81
N PHE A 12 -4.80 -9.15 0.81
CA PHE A 12 -5.24 -10.49 1.17
C PHE A 12 -4.29 -11.04 2.23
N HIS A 13 -4.76 -11.16 3.48
CA HIS A 13 -3.91 -11.52 4.62
C HIS A 13 -2.69 -10.59 4.76
N GLY A 14 -2.93 -9.29 4.56
CA GLY A 14 -1.91 -8.32 4.17
C GLY A 14 -1.15 -7.66 5.31
N LEU A 15 -1.15 -8.22 6.53
CA LEU A 15 -0.42 -7.63 7.65
C LEU A 15 1.03 -7.32 7.30
N TYR A 16 1.74 -8.32 6.79
CA TYR A 16 3.16 -8.17 6.44
C TYR A 16 3.35 -7.25 5.24
N ASP A 17 2.49 -7.34 4.23
CA ASP A 17 2.54 -6.46 3.05
C ASP A 17 2.46 -4.98 3.47
N LEU A 18 1.52 -4.66 4.37
CA LEU A 18 1.34 -3.32 4.90
C LEU A 18 2.51 -2.90 5.81
N GLY A 19 3.04 -3.82 6.62
CA GLY A 19 4.22 -3.58 7.44
C GLY A 19 5.45 -3.19 6.60
N TYR A 20 5.73 -3.93 5.52
CA TYR A 20 6.80 -3.61 4.59
C TYR A 20 6.54 -2.30 3.85
N LEU A 21 5.30 -2.06 3.40
CA LEU A 21 4.93 -0.82 2.75
C LEU A 21 5.14 0.39 3.67
N LEU A 22 4.68 0.31 4.92
CA LEU A 22 4.90 1.37 5.91
C LEU A 22 6.38 1.62 6.15
N ARG A 23 7.19 0.56 6.27
CA ARG A 23 8.64 0.69 6.42
C ARG A 23 9.26 1.43 5.24
N ILE A 24 8.87 1.11 4.01
CA ILE A 24 9.37 1.78 2.81
C ILE A 24 8.95 3.25 2.78
N LEU A 25 7.67 3.54 3.05
CA LEU A 25 7.12 4.90 2.96
C LEU A 25 7.63 5.84 4.06
N THR A 26 7.97 5.30 5.22
CA THR A 26 8.39 6.10 6.39
C THR A 26 9.90 6.08 6.63
N GLN A 27 10.61 5.11 6.02
CA GLN A 27 12.06 4.84 6.14
C GLN A 27 12.57 4.49 7.55
N THR A 28 11.91 4.97 8.61
CA THR A 28 12.35 4.84 10.01
C THR A 28 11.42 3.98 10.86
N TYR A 29 10.26 3.58 10.33
CA TYR A 29 9.25 2.91 11.12
C TYR A 29 9.62 1.47 11.49
N LYS A 30 9.55 1.18 12.79
CA LYS A 30 9.60 -0.16 13.36
C LYS A 30 8.53 -0.25 14.45
N PRO A 31 7.43 -1.01 14.26
CA PRO A 31 6.42 -1.16 15.31
C PRO A 31 7.00 -1.84 16.53
N GLY A 32 6.80 -1.27 17.73
CA GLY A 32 7.00 -1.93 19.00
C GLY A 32 5.80 -2.77 19.45
N SER A 33 4.61 -2.51 18.88
CA SER A 33 3.38 -3.27 19.14
C SER A 33 2.40 -3.24 17.96
N VAL A 34 1.40 -4.12 18.00
CA VAL A 34 0.30 -4.14 17.01
C VAL A 34 -0.54 -2.86 17.06
N VAL A 35 -0.67 -2.23 18.24
CA VAL A 35 -1.39 -0.95 18.40
C VAL A 35 -0.66 0.18 17.70
N GLU A 36 0.67 0.24 17.84
CA GLU A 36 1.49 1.21 17.11
C GLU A 36 1.45 0.99 15.60
N PHE A 37 1.42 -0.28 15.16
CA PHE A 37 1.15 -0.65 13.78
C PHE A 37 -0.18 -0.11 13.29
N ALA A 38 -1.27 -0.39 14.02
CA ALA A 38 -2.59 0.03 13.59
C ALA A 38 -2.71 1.56 13.50
N LYS A 39 -2.16 2.27 14.49
CA LYS A 39 -2.10 3.74 14.47
C LYS A 39 -1.34 4.25 13.25
N LYS A 40 -0.13 3.75 13.00
CA LYS A 40 0.70 4.25 11.89
C LYS A 40 0.10 3.91 10.52
N ALA A 41 -0.49 2.73 10.39
CA ALA A 41 -1.20 2.32 9.17
C ALA A 41 -2.37 3.26 8.86
N GLY A 42 -3.17 3.61 9.86
CA GLY A 42 -4.29 4.54 9.71
C GLY A 42 -3.88 5.96 9.37
N GLU A 43 -2.72 6.41 9.87
CA GLU A 43 -2.13 7.71 9.56
C GLU A 43 -1.58 7.81 8.13
N VAL A 44 -0.89 6.77 7.66
CA VAL A 44 -0.17 6.81 6.37
C VAL A 44 -1.02 6.31 5.20
N LEU A 45 -1.83 5.27 5.42
CA LEU A 45 -2.52 4.54 4.35
C LEU A 45 -4.03 4.82 4.35
N GLY A 46 -4.60 5.26 5.46
CA GLY A 46 -6.02 5.59 5.57
C GLY A 46 -6.93 4.36 5.48
N SER A 47 -7.76 4.28 4.43
CA SER A 47 -8.76 3.22 4.24
C SER A 47 -8.14 1.90 3.79
N ILE A 48 -8.29 0.85 4.59
CA ILE A 48 -7.70 -0.49 4.34
C ILE A 48 -8.78 -1.57 4.43
N TYR A 49 -8.71 -2.56 3.56
CA TYR A 49 -9.58 -3.74 3.55
C TYR A 49 -8.76 -5.02 3.36
N ASP A 50 -8.97 -6.02 4.21
CA ASP A 50 -8.40 -7.36 4.04
C ASP A 50 -9.45 -8.33 3.52
N VAL A 51 -9.26 -8.82 2.30
CA VAL A 51 -10.15 -9.77 1.62
C VAL A 51 -10.32 -11.06 2.43
N LYS A 52 -9.25 -11.53 3.09
CA LYS A 52 -9.32 -12.77 3.88
C LYS A 52 -10.14 -12.57 5.15
N PHE A 53 -10.05 -11.39 5.76
CA PHE A 53 -10.90 -11.02 6.89
C PHE A 53 -12.37 -10.97 6.47
N MET A 54 -12.68 -10.29 5.36
CA MET A 54 -14.05 -10.19 4.84
C MET A 54 -14.65 -11.55 4.49
N ALA A 55 -13.85 -12.48 3.95
CA ALA A 55 -14.30 -13.82 3.60
C ALA A 55 -14.82 -14.62 4.80
N LYS A 56 -14.44 -14.27 6.04
CA LYS A 56 -15.00 -14.89 7.26
C LYS A 56 -16.51 -14.69 7.42
N TYR A 57 -17.06 -13.65 6.80
CA TYR A 57 -18.46 -13.25 6.94
C TYR A 57 -19.28 -13.57 5.68
N CYS A 58 -18.75 -14.41 4.81
CA CYS A 58 -19.36 -14.77 3.54
C CYS A 58 -19.67 -16.28 3.54
N ASN A 59 -20.95 -16.63 3.49
CA ASN A 59 -21.39 -18.02 3.45
C ASN A 59 -20.75 -18.78 2.28
N GLY A 60 -20.25 -19.98 2.57
CA GLY A 60 -19.57 -20.82 1.57
C GLY A 60 -18.09 -20.50 1.32
N LEU A 61 -17.51 -19.50 2.00
CA LEU A 61 -16.07 -19.18 1.91
C LEU A 61 -15.24 -19.75 3.08
N MET A 62 -15.76 -20.78 3.76
CA MET A 62 -15.11 -21.54 4.83
C MET A 62 -14.47 -20.66 5.90
N ASP A 63 -15.22 -19.67 6.40
CA ASP A 63 -14.79 -18.76 7.47
C ASP A 63 -13.40 -18.13 7.25
N GLY A 64 -13.08 -17.80 5.99
CA GLY A 64 -11.81 -17.16 5.61
C GLY A 64 -10.59 -18.09 5.61
N LEU A 65 -10.77 -19.41 5.73
CA LEU A 65 -9.69 -20.41 5.66
C LEU A 65 -9.17 -20.63 4.24
N LEU A 66 -9.90 -20.17 3.22
CA LEU A 66 -9.52 -20.33 1.82
C LEU A 66 -8.39 -19.37 1.42
N GLY A 67 -7.40 -19.89 0.71
CA GLY A 67 -6.38 -19.08 0.05
C GLY A 67 -6.91 -18.32 -1.17
N LEU A 68 -6.22 -17.25 -1.58
CA LEU A 68 -6.62 -16.35 -2.67
C LEU A 68 -6.94 -17.09 -3.98
N LYS A 69 -6.14 -18.09 -4.36
CA LYS A 69 -6.36 -18.93 -5.56
C LYS A 69 -7.68 -19.69 -5.51
N LYS A 70 -8.08 -20.20 -4.34
CA LYS A 70 -9.33 -20.97 -4.20
C LYS A 70 -10.53 -20.02 -4.16
N LEU A 71 -10.39 -18.88 -3.48
CA LEU A 71 -11.39 -17.80 -3.51
C LEU A 71 -11.64 -17.30 -4.95
N SER A 72 -10.58 -17.07 -5.73
CA SER A 72 -10.74 -16.60 -7.10
C SER A 72 -11.49 -17.61 -7.97
N LYS A 73 -11.18 -18.91 -7.84
CA LYS A 73 -11.88 -19.97 -8.55
C LYS A 73 -13.37 -19.98 -8.24
N ILE A 74 -13.74 -19.85 -6.96
CA ILE A 74 -15.15 -19.84 -6.53
C ILE A 74 -15.88 -18.60 -7.05
N LEU A 75 -15.26 -17.42 -6.97
CA LEU A 75 -15.94 -16.15 -7.21
C LEU A 75 -15.95 -15.72 -8.69
N MET A 76 -14.93 -16.10 -9.46
CA MET A 76 -14.74 -15.56 -10.81
C MET A 76 -14.04 -16.46 -11.82
N GLY A 77 -13.63 -17.67 -11.43
CA GLY A 77 -12.95 -18.61 -12.32
C GLY A 77 -11.44 -18.39 -12.40
N GLU A 78 -10.93 -18.11 -13.60
CA GLU A 78 -9.49 -18.17 -13.89
C GLU A 78 -8.71 -16.90 -13.54
N ARG A 79 -7.44 -17.11 -13.15
CA ARG A 79 -6.46 -16.05 -12.88
C ARG A 79 -5.93 -15.50 -14.21
N VAL A 80 -5.66 -14.19 -14.24
CA VAL A 80 -4.84 -13.55 -15.29
C VAL A 80 -3.43 -13.35 -14.75
N GLY A 81 -2.42 -13.82 -15.48
CA GLY A 81 -1.00 -13.73 -15.10
C GLY A 81 -0.48 -14.91 -14.28
N ALA A 82 0.84 -14.96 -14.08
CA ALA A 82 1.51 -16.04 -13.34
C ALA A 82 1.20 -15.96 -11.84
N ALA A 83 1.04 -17.10 -11.18
CA ALA A 83 0.92 -17.14 -9.73
C ALA A 83 2.25 -16.77 -9.05
N HIS A 84 2.20 -16.29 -7.80
CA HIS A 84 3.38 -15.93 -6.99
C HIS A 84 4.18 -14.75 -7.56
N GLN A 85 3.52 -13.87 -8.31
CA GLN A 85 4.06 -12.59 -8.73
C GLN A 85 3.18 -11.49 -8.15
N ALA A 86 3.80 -10.52 -7.47
CA ALA A 86 3.09 -9.47 -6.75
C ALA A 86 2.08 -8.70 -7.63
N GLY A 87 2.40 -8.43 -8.89
CA GLY A 87 1.49 -7.78 -9.84
C GLY A 87 0.25 -8.62 -10.18
N SER A 88 0.44 -9.90 -10.48
CA SER A 88 -0.67 -10.83 -10.78
C SER A 88 -1.53 -11.11 -9.53
N ASP A 89 -0.90 -11.26 -8.37
CA ASP A 89 -1.59 -11.51 -7.10
C ASP A 89 -2.37 -10.28 -6.61
N SER A 90 -1.84 -9.06 -6.81
CA SER A 90 -2.57 -7.82 -6.50
C SER A 90 -3.77 -7.61 -7.42
N LEU A 91 -3.63 -7.86 -8.73
CA LEU A 91 -4.77 -7.84 -9.65
C LEU A 91 -5.85 -8.86 -9.24
N LEU A 92 -5.44 -10.09 -8.92
CA LEU A 92 -6.37 -11.12 -8.47
C LEU A 92 -7.07 -10.73 -7.16
N THR A 93 -6.34 -10.15 -6.22
CA THR A 93 -6.87 -9.65 -4.93
C THR A 93 -7.93 -8.59 -5.15
N ALA A 94 -7.65 -7.56 -5.96
CA ALA A 94 -8.61 -6.49 -6.27
C ALA A 94 -9.87 -7.04 -6.96
N ARG A 95 -9.69 -7.96 -7.90
CA ARG A 95 -10.78 -8.63 -8.62
C ARG A 95 -11.67 -9.45 -7.69
N VAL A 96 -11.07 -10.24 -6.78
CA VAL A 96 -11.79 -11.01 -5.75
C VAL A 96 -12.55 -10.07 -4.82
N PHE A 97 -11.93 -9.01 -4.33
CA PHE A 97 -12.59 -8.01 -3.48
C PHE A 97 -13.84 -7.43 -4.14
N SER A 98 -13.71 -6.92 -5.37
CA SER A 98 -14.84 -6.32 -6.09
C SER A 98 -15.99 -7.31 -6.29
N LYS A 99 -15.66 -8.56 -6.64
CA LYS A 99 -16.66 -9.61 -6.84
C LYS A 99 -17.33 -10.02 -5.53
N MET A 100 -16.56 -10.18 -4.46
CA MET A 100 -17.07 -10.53 -3.13
C MET A 100 -18.03 -9.47 -2.59
N VAL A 101 -17.66 -8.18 -2.67
CA VAL A 101 -18.54 -7.06 -2.28
C VAL A 101 -19.86 -7.10 -3.07
N LYS A 102 -19.81 -7.38 -4.38
CA LYS A 102 -21.00 -7.43 -5.23
C LYS A 102 -21.88 -8.65 -4.96
N VAL A 103 -21.30 -9.85 -4.85
CA VAL A 103 -22.05 -11.11 -4.71
C VAL A 103 -22.70 -11.22 -3.34
N TYR A 104 -22.01 -10.81 -2.27
CA TYR A 104 -22.50 -10.91 -0.90
C TYR A 104 -23.17 -9.63 -0.38
N GLY A 105 -23.27 -8.59 -1.22
CA GLY A 105 -23.91 -7.32 -0.82
C GLY A 105 -23.22 -6.63 0.37
N LEU A 106 -21.90 -6.78 0.50
CA LEU A 106 -21.18 -6.33 1.70
C LEU A 106 -21.16 -4.80 1.82
N ALA A 107 -21.61 -4.30 2.97
CA ALA A 107 -21.37 -2.91 3.36
C ALA A 107 -19.88 -2.72 3.69
N ARG A 108 -19.10 -2.19 2.73
CA ARG A 108 -17.65 -2.04 2.83
C ARG A 108 -17.20 -1.43 4.15
N GLN A 109 -17.89 -0.40 4.62
CA GLN A 109 -17.58 0.33 5.86
C GLN A 109 -17.54 -0.57 7.10
N ALA A 110 -18.32 -1.67 7.14
CA ALA A 110 -18.30 -2.61 8.24
C ALA A 110 -16.97 -3.37 8.38
N PHE A 111 -16.19 -3.46 7.30
CA PHE A 111 -14.93 -4.21 7.23
C PHE A 111 -13.70 -3.30 7.13
N GLU A 112 -13.88 -1.99 7.10
CA GLU A 112 -12.78 -1.04 6.97
C GLU A 112 -11.87 -1.10 8.22
N GLY A 113 -10.57 -1.27 7.97
CA GLY A 113 -9.53 -1.25 8.99
C GLY A 113 -9.31 -2.58 9.71
N PHE A 114 -10.04 -3.65 9.38
CA PHE A 114 -9.82 -4.97 9.96
C PHE A 114 -8.88 -5.80 9.10
N LEU A 115 -7.88 -6.43 9.73
CA LEU A 115 -6.94 -7.34 9.11
C LEU A 115 -7.15 -8.77 9.61
N PHE A 116 -6.87 -9.75 8.77
CA PHE A 116 -6.92 -11.14 9.20
C PHE A 116 -5.80 -11.44 10.20
N GLY A 117 -6.14 -12.07 11.33
CA GLY A 117 -5.17 -12.46 12.37
C GLY A 117 -4.82 -11.36 13.37
N ILE A 118 -5.41 -10.16 13.28
CA ILE A 118 -5.20 -9.06 14.23
C ILE A 118 -6.54 -8.59 14.80
N GLY A 119 -6.60 -8.42 16.13
CA GLY A 119 -7.79 -7.89 16.81
C GLY A 119 -7.88 -6.37 16.85
N THR A 120 -6.75 -5.65 16.71
CA THR A 120 -6.73 -4.18 16.71
C THR A 120 -7.20 -3.62 15.37
N LYS A 121 -8.23 -2.78 15.41
CA LYS A 121 -8.74 -2.08 14.23
C LYS A 121 -7.81 -0.93 13.83
N ILE A 122 -7.58 -0.78 12.53
CA ILE A 122 -6.89 0.36 11.95
C ILE A 122 -7.90 1.49 11.73
N GLU A 123 -7.69 2.61 12.43
CA GLU A 123 -8.55 3.80 12.28
C GLU A 123 -7.87 4.80 11.35
N LYS A 124 -8.53 5.12 10.23
CA LYS A 124 -8.06 6.18 9.33
C LYS A 124 -8.03 7.52 10.06
N LYS A 125 -6.93 8.27 9.95
CA LYS A 125 -6.97 9.69 10.31
C LYS A 125 -7.65 10.46 9.18
N VAL A 126 -8.76 11.10 9.49
CA VAL A 126 -9.33 12.12 8.60
C VAL A 126 -8.45 13.35 8.74
N HIS A 127 -7.58 13.58 7.75
CA HIS A 127 -6.99 14.90 7.58
C HIS A 127 -8.11 15.83 7.13
N VAL A 128 -8.67 16.62 8.05
CA VAL A 128 -9.41 17.82 7.68
C VAL A 128 -8.37 18.74 7.05
N LEU A 129 -8.29 18.73 5.71
CA LEU A 129 -7.64 19.80 5.00
C LEU A 129 -8.50 21.03 5.26
N VAL A 130 -8.11 21.85 6.25
CA VAL A 130 -8.56 23.24 6.30
C VAL A 130 -7.95 23.88 5.06
N VAL A 131 -8.75 23.99 4.00
CA VAL A 131 -8.38 24.78 2.83
C VAL A 131 -8.34 26.22 3.31
N PHE A 132 -7.16 26.71 3.67
CA PHE A 132 -6.95 28.14 3.75
C PHE A 132 -6.94 28.62 2.30
N ASP A 133 -7.97 29.39 1.93
CA ASP A 133 -7.96 30.15 0.69
C ASP A 133 -6.67 30.97 0.67
N SER A 134 -5.73 30.57 -0.19
CA SER A 134 -4.51 31.34 -0.39
C SER A 134 -4.91 32.58 -1.20
N PRO A 135 -4.51 33.80 -0.78
CA PRO A 135 -4.75 34.98 -1.58
C PRO A 135 -4.08 34.80 -2.94
N SER A 136 -4.83 35.05 -4.00
CA SER A 136 -4.36 34.96 -5.39
C SER A 136 -3.19 35.91 -5.62
N TYR A 137 -1.95 35.42 -5.52
CA TYR A 137 -0.79 36.15 -6.04
C TYR A 137 -0.69 35.86 -7.54
N TYR A 138 -1.19 36.82 -8.31
CA TYR A 138 -0.92 36.95 -9.75
C TYR A 138 0.60 37.00 -9.97
N HIS A 139 1.16 36.03 -10.68
CA HIS A 139 2.52 36.09 -11.20
C HIS A 139 2.47 36.58 -12.66
N PRO A 140 3.07 37.73 -13.01
CA PRO A 140 3.14 38.17 -14.40
C PRO A 140 4.10 37.29 -15.20
N CYS A 141 3.59 36.82 -16.33
CA CYS A 141 4.20 36.20 -17.50
C CYS A 141 5.75 36.22 -17.62
N PHE A 142 6.30 35.03 -17.90
CA PHE A 142 7.64 34.77 -18.38
C PHE A 142 7.88 35.48 -19.72
N LYS A 143 8.76 36.50 -19.77
CA LYS A 143 9.31 36.97 -21.05
C LYS A 143 10.47 36.07 -21.44
N SER A 144 10.29 35.27 -22.49
CA SER A 144 11.37 34.55 -23.15
C SER A 144 12.42 35.54 -23.66
N HIS A 145 13.65 35.44 -23.14
CA HIS A 145 14.82 35.99 -23.79
C HIS A 145 15.73 34.84 -24.19
N ASN A 146 15.83 34.65 -25.51
CA ASN A 146 16.82 33.78 -26.13
C ASN A 146 18.21 34.38 -25.90
N TYR A 147 19.09 33.64 -25.23
CA TYR A 147 20.53 33.85 -25.35
C TYR A 147 21.16 32.55 -25.83
N ALA A 148 21.72 32.63 -27.03
CA ALA A 148 22.52 31.57 -27.65
C ALA A 148 23.79 31.31 -26.83
N VAL A 149 24.12 30.04 -26.63
CA VAL A 149 25.38 29.61 -26.00
C VAL A 149 26.37 29.26 -27.13
N PRO A 150 27.58 29.85 -27.19
CA PRO A 150 28.61 29.38 -28.12
C PRO A 150 29.30 28.12 -27.58
N MET A 151 29.56 27.20 -28.49
CA MET A 151 30.32 25.96 -28.27
C MET A 151 31.76 26.24 -27.82
N GLY A 152 32.21 25.54 -26.77
CA GLY A 152 33.60 25.51 -26.33
C GLY A 152 33.95 24.13 -25.78
N HIS A 153 34.91 23.46 -26.42
CA HIS A 153 35.46 22.16 -26.07
C HIS A 153 36.40 22.24 -24.84
N GLY A 154 36.45 21.19 -24.00
CA GLY A 154 37.57 20.99 -23.07
C GLY A 154 37.32 20.12 -21.82
N ALA A 155 37.52 18.80 -21.99
CA ALA A 155 38.09 17.78 -21.08
C ALA A 155 37.96 17.79 -19.52
N SER A 156 37.67 16.56 -19.02
CA SER A 156 38.26 15.87 -17.85
C SER A 156 37.84 16.29 -16.42
N GLN A 157 37.12 15.43 -15.67
CA GLN A 157 37.69 14.48 -14.67
C GLN A 157 36.63 13.74 -13.82
N ALA A 158 36.86 12.43 -13.67
CA ALA A 158 36.62 11.48 -12.55
C ALA A 158 35.31 11.48 -11.71
N ASN A 159 34.66 10.30 -11.70
CA ASN A 159 33.71 9.81 -10.69
C ASN A 159 34.46 9.06 -9.56
N PRO A 160 34.09 9.24 -8.27
CA PRO A 160 34.41 8.26 -7.24
C PRO A 160 33.19 7.95 -6.35
N TRP A 161 32.43 6.92 -6.72
CA TRP A 161 31.60 6.18 -5.75
C TRP A 161 32.03 4.74 -5.80
N TYR A 162 32.80 4.29 -4.81
CA TYR A 162 32.77 2.94 -4.23
C TYR A 162 33.89 2.85 -3.21
N HIS A 163 33.54 2.88 -1.91
CA HIS A 163 34.31 2.15 -0.92
C HIS A 163 33.43 1.69 0.24
N HIS A 164 33.57 0.39 0.49
CA HIS A 164 33.52 -0.34 1.75
C HIS A 164 32.21 -0.92 2.30
N GLN A 165 32.20 -2.25 2.27
CA GLN A 165 31.37 -3.20 2.98
C GLN A 165 31.52 -3.08 4.50
N SER A 166 30.47 -3.44 5.24
CA SER A 166 30.62 -4.19 6.49
C SER A 166 29.43 -5.15 6.67
N VAL A 167 29.77 -6.42 6.78
CA VAL A 167 28.92 -7.55 7.15
C VAL A 167 28.17 -7.25 8.46
N ARG A 168 26.87 -7.54 8.53
CA ARG A 168 26.16 -7.72 9.80
C ARG A 168 25.44 -9.05 9.77
N GLU A 169 25.74 -9.85 10.77
CA GLU A 169 25.08 -11.11 11.10
C GLU A 169 23.55 -10.93 11.20
N ASP A 170 22.83 -11.95 10.78
CA ASP A 170 21.37 -11.99 10.72
C ASP A 170 20.76 -12.05 12.14
N PRO A 171 20.05 -11.00 12.62
CA PRO A 171 19.47 -10.98 13.95
C PRO A 171 18.19 -11.82 14.09
N TRP A 172 17.71 -12.46 13.01
CA TRP A 172 16.41 -13.16 13.01
C TRP A 172 16.48 -14.64 13.39
N LEU A 173 17.62 -15.10 13.92
CA LEU A 173 17.79 -16.47 14.45
C LEU A 173 16.89 -16.78 15.66
N LEU A 174 16.26 -15.79 16.29
CA LEU A 174 15.39 -15.98 17.47
C LEU A 174 13.90 -16.17 17.17
N LEU A 175 13.44 -16.12 15.91
CA LEU A 175 12.01 -16.24 15.56
C LEU A 175 11.70 -17.44 14.66
N ARG A 176 12.49 -18.50 14.76
CA ARG A 176 12.28 -19.76 14.07
C ARG A 176 12.04 -20.90 15.07
N GLN A 177 11.07 -20.72 15.94
CA GLN A 177 10.44 -21.79 16.71
C GLN A 177 9.16 -21.23 17.35
N GLU A 178 8.04 -21.49 16.69
CA GLU A 178 6.72 -21.83 17.24
C GLU A 178 5.75 -22.10 16.08
#